data_AF-A0A086MX32-F1
#
_entry.id   AF-A0A086MX32-F1
#
_cell.length_a   1.000
_cell.length_b   1.000
_cell.length_c   1.000
_cell.angle_alpha   90.00
_cell.angle_beta   90.00
_cell.angle_gamma   90.00
#
_symmetry.space_group_name_H-M   'P 1'
#
loop_
_entity.id
_entity.type
_entity.pdbx_description
1 polymer ?
#
loop_
_entity_poly.entity_id
_entity_poly.type
_entity_poly.pdbx_seq_one_letter_code
_entity_poly.pdbx_strand_id
1 'polypeptide(L)'
;MSAEDLEKYETEMELKLYREYRDVVGLFKYVIETERRFYLTNDYEMQVHSVQGEVFFEVSMADAWVWDMYRPARFVKQVRVLTFKDVNIEELNKSDLELPGG
;
A
#
# COMPACT_ATOMS: atom_id res chain seq x y z
N MET A 1 19.85 23.56 5.85
CA MET A 1 18.80 22.82 6.56
C MET A 1 19.45 22.22 7.79
N SER A 2 18.87 22.49 8.97
CA SER A 2 19.32 21.92 10.24
C SER A 2 18.72 20.52 10.44
N ALA A 3 19.23 19.75 11.42
CA ALA A 3 18.64 18.47 11.81
C ALA A 3 17.17 18.63 12.25
N GLU A 4 16.85 19.72 12.95
CA GLU A 4 15.50 20.07 13.36
C GLU A 4 14.56 20.34 12.17
N ASP A 5 15.06 20.99 11.11
CA ASP A 5 14.28 21.23 9.89
C ASP A 5 13.97 19.91 9.16
N LEU A 6 14.89 18.95 9.19
CA LEU A 6 14.71 17.63 8.57
C LEU A 6 13.67 16.80 9.33
N GLU A 7 13.77 16.75 10.66
CA GLU A 7 12.81 16.03 11.51
C GLU A 7 11.39 16.60 11.37
N LYS A 8 11.26 17.94 11.34
CA LYS A 8 9.97 18.60 11.09
C LYS A 8 9.41 18.23 9.73
N TYR A 9 10.24 18.26 8.68
CA TYR A 9 9.83 17.90 7.33
C TYR A 9 9.35 16.44 7.23
N GLU A 10 10.08 15.50 7.84
CA GLU A 10 9.68 14.08 7.88
C GLU A 10 8.35 13.88 8.60
N THR A 11 8.17 14.51 9.77
CA THR A 11 6.93 14.44 10.55
C THR A 11 5.73 14.98 9.77
N GLU A 12 5.91 16.09 9.04
CA GLU A 12 4.85 16.67 8.20
C GLU A 12 4.49 15.76 7.03
N MET A 13 5.48 15.11 6.40
CA MET A 13 5.24 14.15 5.32
C MET A 13 4.47 12.92 5.81
N GLU A 14 4.83 12.38 6.97
CA GLU A 14 4.13 11.25 7.58
C GLU A 14 2.68 11.60 7.92
N LEU A 15 2.46 12.76 8.56
CA LEU A 15 1.11 13.24 8.87
C LEU A 15 0.26 13.43 7.61
N LYS A 16 0.86 13.95 6.54
CA LYS A 16 0.17 14.10 5.25
C LYS A 16 -0.21 12.74 4.65
N LEU A 17 0.71 11.77 4.68
CA LEU A 17 0.46 10.41 4.19
C LEU A 17 -0.68 9.74 4.97
N TYR A 18 -0.66 9.86 6.31
CA TYR A 18 -1.70 9.29 7.17
C TYR A 18 -3.09 9.91 6.90
N ARG A 19 -3.16 11.24 6.71
CA ARG A 19 -4.41 11.92 6.36
C ARG A 19 -4.95 11.45 5.02
N GLU A 20 -4.10 11.39 4.00
CA GLU A 20 -4.50 10.90 2.68
C GLU A 20 -5.01 9.46 2.75
N TYR A 21 -4.31 8.58 3.46
CA TYR A 21 -4.78 7.22 3.69
C TYR A 21 -6.18 7.19 4.31
N ARG A 22 -6.40 7.95 5.39
CA ARG A 22 -7.71 8.02 6.05
C ARG A 22 -8.81 8.47 5.09
N ASP A 23 -8.51 9.40 4.20
CA ASP A 23 -9.47 9.91 3.22
C ASP A 23 -9.78 8.89 2.11
N VAL A 24 -8.83 8.01 1.75
CA VAL A 24 -8.98 7.11 0.61
C VAL A 24 -9.25 5.66 0.97
N VAL A 25 -8.93 5.18 2.18
CA VAL A 25 -9.06 3.77 2.57
C VAL A 25 -10.49 3.23 2.39
N GLY A 26 -11.49 4.08 2.63
CA GLY A 26 -12.90 3.76 2.39
C GLY A 26 -13.25 3.47 0.93
N LEU A 27 -12.41 3.84 -0.04
CA LEU A 27 -12.63 3.63 -1.47
C LEU A 27 -12.16 2.26 -1.99
N PHE A 28 -11.40 1.51 -1.19
CA PHE A 28 -10.71 0.29 -1.62
C PHE A 28 -11.20 -0.98 -0.94
N LYS A 29 -11.21 -2.11 -1.63
CA LYS A 29 -11.68 -3.39 -1.07
C LYS A 29 -10.58 -4.18 -0.38
N TYR A 30 -9.35 -4.07 -0.85
CA TYR A 30 -8.24 -4.90 -0.40
C TYR A 30 -7.07 -4.06 0.09
N VAL A 31 -6.42 -4.58 1.13
CA VAL A 31 -5.04 -4.25 1.50
C VAL A 31 -4.14 -5.36 0.98
N ILE A 32 -3.06 -4.98 0.31
CA ILE A 32 -2.02 -5.91 -0.14
C ILE A 32 -0.68 -5.44 0.39
N GLU A 33 -0.04 -6.27 1.20
CA GLU A 33 1.29 -6.00 1.75
C GLU A 33 2.33 -6.95 1.19
N THR A 34 3.49 -6.38 0.94
CA THR A 34 4.68 -7.04 0.43
C THR A 34 5.85 -6.60 1.29
N GLU A 35 7.00 -7.27 1.19
CA GLU A 35 8.20 -6.91 1.97
C GLU A 35 8.58 -5.43 1.91
N ARG A 36 8.27 -4.73 0.81
CA ARG A 36 8.69 -3.33 0.61
C ARG A 36 7.56 -2.31 0.69
N ARG A 37 6.31 -2.72 0.47
CA ARG A 37 5.20 -1.80 0.20
C ARG A 37 3.86 -2.36 0.63
N PHE A 38 3.02 -1.43 1.06
CA PHE A 38 1.59 -1.59 1.32
C PHE A 38 0.79 -0.91 0.21
N TYR A 39 -0.26 -1.58 -0.26
CA TYR A 39 -1.15 -1.11 -1.31
C TYR A 39 -2.60 -1.22 -0.89
N LEU A 40 -3.41 -0.27 -1.35
CA LEU A 40 -4.86 -0.39 -1.40
C LEU A 40 -5.28 -0.64 -2.85
N THR A 41 -6.19 -1.58 -3.08
CA THR A 41 -6.72 -1.85 -4.42
C THR A 41 -8.17 -2.34 -4.36
N ASN A 42 -8.87 -2.25 -5.49
CA ASN A 42 -10.20 -2.81 -5.66
C ASN A 42 -10.21 -4.15 -6.41
N ASP A 43 -9.12 -4.43 -7.12
CA ASP A 43 -8.95 -5.65 -7.90
C ASP A 43 -7.46 -6.05 -7.91
N TYR A 44 -7.22 -7.36 -7.89
CA TYR A 44 -5.88 -7.93 -7.97
C TYR A 44 -5.91 -9.31 -8.62
N GLU A 45 -4.79 -9.66 -9.23
CA GLU A 45 -4.52 -11.02 -9.67
C GLU A 45 -3.21 -11.49 -9.03
N MET A 46 -3.23 -12.67 -8.41
CA MET A 46 -2.02 -13.32 -7.90
C MET A 46 -1.78 -14.62 -8.67
N GLN A 47 -0.56 -14.76 -9.18
CA GLN A 47 -0.08 -15.98 -9.82
C GLN A 47 1.08 -16.56 -9.00
N VAL A 48 1.11 -17.88 -8.88
CA VAL A 48 2.21 -18.62 -8.24
C VAL A 48 3.03 -19.25 -9.36
N HIS A 49 4.32 -18.90 -9.41
CA HIS A 49 5.25 -19.43 -10.39
C HIS A 49 6.19 -20.44 -9.74
N SER A 50 6.51 -21.51 -10.45
CA SER A 50 7.53 -22.48 -10.05
C SER A 50 8.56 -22.63 -11.17
N VAL A 51 9.83 -22.31 -10.87
CA VAL A 51 10.94 -22.39 -11.81
C VAL A 51 12.10 -23.10 -11.14
N GLN A 52 12.52 -24.24 -11.73
CA GLN A 52 13.69 -25.00 -11.26
C GLN A 52 13.66 -25.36 -9.76
N GLY A 53 12.46 -25.56 -9.20
CA GLY A 53 12.27 -25.91 -7.79
C GLY A 53 12.11 -24.72 -6.85
N GLU A 54 12.30 -23.49 -7.33
CA GLU A 54 11.99 -22.27 -6.57
C GLU A 54 10.55 -21.82 -6.86
N VAL A 55 9.91 -21.23 -5.85
CA VAL A 55 8.56 -20.66 -5.94
C VAL A 55 8.64 -19.15 -5.72
N PHE A 56 7.97 -18.39 -6.58
CA PHE A 56 7.76 -16.96 -6.37
C PHE A 56 6.33 -16.55 -6.71
N PHE A 57 5.92 -15.41 -6.17
CA PHE A 57 4.60 -14.84 -6.36
C PHE A 57 4.67 -13.65 -7.30
N GLU A 58 3.72 -13.59 -8.22
CA GLU A 58 3.46 -12.41 -9.03
C GLU A 58 2.10 -11.84 -8.64
N VAL A 59 2.07 -10.57 -8.26
CA VAL A 59 0.84 -9.86 -7.90
C VAL A 59 0.67 -8.66 -8.79
N SER A 60 -0.45 -8.60 -9.50
CA SER A 60 -0.84 -7.46 -10.34
C SER A 60 -2.05 -6.77 -9.72
N MET A 61 -2.02 -5.44 -9.69
CA MET A 61 -3.10 -4.60 -9.15
C MET A 61 -3.38 -3.45 -10.12
N ALA A 62 -4.65 -3.13 -10.34
CA ALA A 62 -5.09 -2.00 -11.14
C ALA A 62 -5.67 -0.90 -10.26
N ASP A 63 -5.49 0.36 -10.68
CA ASP A 63 -6.01 1.55 -10.00
C ASP A 63 -5.73 1.55 -8.48
N ALA A 64 -4.49 1.20 -8.12
CA ALA A 64 -4.07 1.03 -6.73
C ALA A 64 -3.57 2.35 -6.12
N TRP A 65 -3.62 2.42 -4.80
CA TRP A 65 -2.94 3.46 -4.02
C TRP A 65 -1.79 2.83 -3.24
N VAL A 66 -0.63 3.47 -3.21
CA VAL A 66 0.57 2.96 -2.50
C VAL A 66 0.91 3.81 -1.28
N TRP A 67 1.18 3.16 -0.14
CA TRP A 67 1.72 3.82 1.04
C TRP A 67 3.21 4.09 0.85
N ASP A 68 3.54 5.26 0.30
CA ASP A 68 4.91 5.68 0.01
C ASP A 68 5.06 7.19 0.25
N MET A 69 5.86 7.55 1.25
CA MET A 69 6.09 8.95 1.66
C MET A 69 6.88 9.75 0.62
N TYR A 70 7.66 9.07 -0.23
CA TYR A 70 8.56 9.72 -1.19
C TYR A 70 7.92 9.97 -2.55
N ARG A 71 6.68 9.52 -2.77
CA ARG A 71 5.97 9.72 -4.04
C ARG A 71 5.18 11.01 -4.06
N PRO A 72 5.29 11.81 -5.14
CA PRO A 72 4.43 12.99 -5.32
C PRO A 72 2.96 12.62 -5.62
N ALA A 73 2.73 11.45 -6.24
CA ALA A 73 1.40 10.89 -6.50
C ALA A 73 1.38 9.41 -6.11
N ARG A 74 0.39 9.02 -5.30
CA ARG A 74 0.26 7.66 -4.76
C ARG A 74 -0.78 6.79 -5.46
N PHE A 75 -1.67 7.39 -6.25
CA PHE A 75 -2.51 6.63 -7.17
C PHE A 75 -1.69 6.17 -8.38
N VAL A 76 -1.70 4.87 -8.62
CA VAL A 76 -0.95 4.20 -9.67
C VAL A 76 -1.90 3.35 -10.49
N LYS A 77 -1.85 3.56 -11.81
CA LYS A 77 -2.76 2.86 -12.74
C LYS A 77 -2.56 1.35 -12.75
N GLN A 78 -1.31 0.90 -12.69
CA GLN A 78 -0.95 -0.52 -12.69
C GLN A 78 0.26 -0.73 -11.78
N VAL A 79 0.19 -1.76 -10.94
CA VAL A 79 1.30 -2.28 -10.16
C VAL A 79 1.51 -3.74 -10.53
N ARG A 80 2.76 -4.15 -10.59
CA ARG A 80 3.18 -5.55 -10.70
C ARG A 80 4.32 -5.78 -9.71
N VAL A 81 4.16 -6.73 -8.81
CA VAL A 81 5.17 -7.14 -7.83
C VAL A 81 5.57 -8.58 -8.11
N LEU A 82 6.87 -8.83 -8.14
CA LEU A 82 7.46 -10.17 -8.21
C LEU A 82 8.27 -10.37 -6.94
N THR A 83 7.97 -11.41 -6.17
CA THR A 83 8.60 -11.62 -4.86
C THR A 83 8.73 -13.09 -4.50
N PHE A 84 9.83 -13.44 -3.84
CA PHE A 84 10.04 -14.74 -3.19
C PHE A 84 9.65 -14.72 -1.71
N LYS A 85 9.13 -13.58 -1.23
CA LYS A 85 8.64 -13.36 0.13
C LYS A 85 7.12 -13.42 0.17
N ASP A 86 6.60 -13.37 1.39
CA ASP A 86 5.17 -13.35 1.64
C ASP A 86 4.49 -12.15 0.97
N VAL A 87 3.27 -12.41 0.53
CA VAL A 87 2.29 -11.42 0.10
C VAL A 87 1.09 -11.60 1.01
N ASN A 88 0.81 -10.59 1.84
CA ASN A 88 -0.39 -10.58 2.65
C ASN A 88 -1.51 -9.88 1.88
N ILE A 89 -2.69 -10.51 1.79
CA ILE A 89 -3.85 -9.98 1.08
C ILE A 89 -5.04 -10.05 2.01
N GLU A 90 -5.59 -8.89 2.36
CA GLU A 90 -6.71 -8.76 3.29
C GLU A 90 -7.87 -8.03 2.62
N GLU A 91 -9.08 -8.54 2.81
CA GLU A 91 -10.30 -7.80 2.46
C GLU A 91 -10.67 -6.87 3.61
N LEU A 92 -10.79 -5.58 3.30
CA LEU A 92 -11.13 -4.56 4.27
C LEU A 92 -12.60 -4.68 4.67
N ASN A 93 -12.83 -4.90 5.96
CA ASN A 93 -14.14 -4.76 6.52
C ASN A 93 -14.48 -3.27 6.70
N LYS A 94 -15.46 -2.78 5.93
CA LYS A 94 -15.81 -1.35 5.91
C LYS A 94 -16.29 -0.82 7.26
N SER A 95 -16.92 -1.66 8.08
CA SER A 95 -17.34 -1.26 9.44
C SER A 95 -16.16 -0.91 10.33
N ASP A 96 -15.00 -1.52 10.09
CA ASP A 96 -13.82 -1.37 10.95
C ASP A 96 -13.02 -0.10 10.58
N LEU A 97 -13.36 0.51 9.45
CA LEU A 97 -12.83 1.81 9.01
C LEU A 97 -13.59 3.00 9.59
N GLU A 98 -14.80 2.77 10.14
CA GLU A 98 -15.55 3.80 10.85
C GLU A 98 -14.86 4.08 12.18
N LEU A 99 -14.17 5.22 12.26
CA LEU A 99 -13.61 5.68 13.52
C LEU A 99 -14.75 6.01 14.49
N PRO A 100 -14.62 5.68 15.79
CA PRO A 100 -15.58 6.15 16.79
C PRO A 100 -15.68 7.67 16.66
N GLY A 101 -16.92 8.17 16.50
CA GLY A 101 -17.21 9.57 16.21
C GLY A 101 -16.42 10.53 17.10
N GLY A 102 -15.90 11.59 16.48
CA GLY A 102 -15.23 12.70 17.17
C GLY A 102 -16.14 13.49 18.09
#